data_AF-A0A257GEB6-F1
#
_entry.id   AF-A0A257GEB6-F1
#
_cell.length_a   1.000
_cell.length_b   1.000
_cell.length_c   1.000
_cell.angle_alpha   90.00
_cell.angle_beta   90.00
_cell.angle_gamma   90.00
#
_symmetry.space_group_name_H-M   'P 1'
#
loop_
_entity.id
_entity.type
_entity.pdbx_description
1 polymer ?
#
loop_
_entity_poly.entity_id
_entity_poly.type
_entity_poly.pdbx_seq_one_letter_code
_entity_poly.pdbx_strand_id
1 'polypeptide(L)'
;MSPKEGGSGGRMEIADAEFFSCPTKQIGATVDLQKGWIVIRHDHLSGKAERRKLYGRWVAIKSDQRTIYRIIRFSPTVPRDGIVIDWGGWIDLQPDADDLGKSLNLKISTVKWHQAIRIPFVHVDNAVRISAYLGGLSTLLGIASIILAFK
;
A
#
# COMPACT_ATOMS: atom_id res chain seq x y z
N MET A 1 16.96 -0.19 16.87
CA MET A 1 15.61 -0.80 16.79
C MET A 1 15.77 -2.05 15.95
N SER A 2 15.91 -3.20 16.60
CA SER A 2 16.25 -4.48 15.93
C SER A 2 14.99 -5.11 15.33
N PRO A 3 15.06 -5.75 14.14
CA PRO A 3 13.91 -6.45 13.58
C PRO A 3 13.62 -7.67 14.45
N LYS A 4 12.37 -7.81 14.92
CA LYS A 4 11.90 -9.07 15.51
C LYS A 4 11.59 -10.04 14.38
N GLU A 5 12.53 -10.94 14.08
CA GLU A 5 12.26 -12.09 13.22
C GLU A 5 11.43 -13.12 14.00
N GLY A 6 10.13 -13.17 13.72
CA GLY A 6 9.24 -14.24 14.15
C GLY A 6 8.80 -15.06 12.94
N GLY A 7 9.29 -16.31 12.85
CA GLY A 7 8.90 -17.27 11.82
C GLY A 7 7.44 -17.73 11.94
N SER A 8 6.92 -18.22 10.81
CA SER A 8 5.57 -18.76 10.53
C SER A 8 4.50 -17.72 10.20
N GLY A 9 4.39 -17.37 8.90
CA GLY A 9 3.24 -16.65 8.31
C GLY A 9 2.94 -15.25 8.89
N GLY A 10 3.85 -14.73 9.72
CA GLY A 10 3.68 -13.52 10.51
C GLY A 10 3.81 -12.26 9.67
N ARG A 11 2.88 -11.33 9.89
CA ARG A 11 2.88 -9.99 9.30
C ARG A 11 4.20 -9.29 9.62
N MET A 12 5.04 -9.03 8.62
CA MET A 12 6.23 -8.20 8.81
C MET A 12 5.78 -6.74 8.81
N GLU A 13 5.92 -6.08 9.95
CA GLU A 13 5.78 -4.63 10.06
C GLU A 13 7.04 -3.98 9.49
N ILE A 14 6.83 -3.08 8.53
CA ILE A 14 7.91 -2.41 7.79
C ILE A 14 8.23 -1.06 8.43
N ALA A 15 7.20 -0.34 8.86
CA ALA A 15 7.33 0.95 9.52
C ALA A 15 6.08 1.25 10.37
N ASP A 16 6.29 1.93 11.49
CA ASP A 16 5.27 2.54 12.36
C ASP A 16 5.73 3.98 12.63
N ALA A 17 5.01 4.99 12.16
CA ALA A 17 5.36 6.39 12.39
C ALA A 17 4.14 7.34 12.33
N GLU A 18 4.32 8.54 12.87
CA GLU A 18 3.39 9.65 12.77
C GLU A 18 3.76 10.55 11.58
N PHE A 19 2.79 10.89 10.73
CA PHE A 19 3.04 11.55 9.46
C PHE A 19 2.48 12.95 9.38
N PHE A 20 3.37 13.92 9.15
CA PHE A 20 2.98 15.22 8.66
C PHE A 20 2.72 15.14 7.16
N SER A 21 1.54 15.61 6.72
CA SER A 21 1.35 15.93 5.31
C SER A 21 2.40 16.98 4.96
N CYS A 22 3.36 16.60 4.14
CA CYS A 22 4.07 17.57 3.34
C CYS A 22 3.59 17.32 1.92
N PRO A 23 2.84 18.25 1.32
CA PRO A 23 2.66 18.28 -0.12
C PRO A 23 4.04 18.10 -0.74
N THR A 24 4.17 17.29 -1.77
CA THR A 24 5.44 16.88 -2.41
C THR A 24 6.43 18.04 -2.65
N LYS A 25 5.92 19.29 -2.72
CA LYS A 25 6.67 20.55 -2.79
C LYS A 25 7.47 20.95 -1.53
N GLN A 26 7.07 20.57 -0.31
CA GLN A 26 7.75 20.99 0.93
C GLN A 26 8.93 20.09 1.34
N ILE A 27 8.98 18.83 0.88
CA ILE A 27 10.06 17.91 1.29
C ILE A 27 11.37 18.18 0.50
N GLY A 28 11.40 19.11 -0.46
CA GLY A 28 12.54 19.22 -1.39
C GLY A 28 12.80 17.93 -2.19
N ALA A 29 11.89 16.97 -2.06
CA ALA A 29 11.91 15.69 -2.73
C ALA A 29 11.20 15.89 -4.06
N THR A 30 11.98 16.15 -5.10
CA THR A 30 11.59 16.03 -6.51
C THR A 30 11.30 14.56 -6.87
N VAL A 31 10.57 13.85 -6.02
CA VAL A 31 10.20 12.47 -6.26
C VAL A 31 8.86 12.53 -6.96
N ASP A 32 8.93 12.53 -8.30
CA ASP A 32 7.75 12.27 -9.11
C ASP A 32 7.21 10.88 -8.74
N LEU A 33 6.05 10.87 -8.09
CA LEU A 33 5.47 9.68 -7.52
C LEU A 33 4.37 9.20 -8.45
N GLN A 34 4.58 8.05 -9.07
CA GLN A 34 3.54 7.41 -9.87
C GLN A 34 2.32 7.09 -8.99
N LYS A 35 1.14 7.20 -9.58
CA LYS A 35 -0.12 6.83 -8.92
C LYS A 35 -0.02 5.39 -8.40
N GLY A 36 -0.41 5.18 -7.14
CA GLY A 36 -0.36 3.85 -6.54
C GLY A 36 0.95 3.48 -5.85
N TRP A 37 1.93 4.39 -5.79
CA TRP A 37 3.19 4.18 -5.09
C TRP A 37 3.23 4.85 -3.72
N ILE A 38 4.11 4.34 -2.86
CA ILE A 38 4.50 4.93 -1.59
C ILE A 38 6.02 4.89 -1.48
N VAL A 39 6.63 5.95 -0.98
CA VAL A 39 8.07 6.02 -0.75
C VAL A 39 8.35 6.20 0.73
N ILE A 40 9.21 5.33 1.26
CA ILE A 40 9.69 5.40 2.63
C ILE A 40 11.22 5.51 2.66
N ARG A 41 11.77 5.94 3.79
CA ARG A 41 13.22 5.99 3.94
C ARG A 41 13.85 4.58 3.92
N HIS A 42 15.04 4.44 3.35
CA HIS A 42 15.76 3.15 3.34
C HIS A 42 16.11 2.60 4.73
N ASP A 43 16.12 3.44 5.76
CA ASP A 43 16.55 3.06 7.12
C ASP A 43 15.46 2.36 7.93
N HIS A 44 14.22 2.31 7.45
CA HIS A 44 13.15 1.54 8.10
C HIS A 44 13.40 0.03 8.06
N LEU A 45 14.25 -0.43 7.14
CA LEU A 45 14.68 -1.82 7.05
C LEU A 45 16.21 -1.87 7.17
N SER A 46 16.70 -2.66 8.12
CA SER A 46 18.14 -2.78 8.37
C SER A 46 18.89 -3.48 7.23
N GLY A 47 18.26 -4.43 6.54
CA GLY A 47 18.88 -5.24 5.50
C GLY A 47 18.70 -4.72 4.06
N LYS A 48 19.81 -4.57 3.32
CA LYS A 48 19.77 -4.31 1.86
C LYS A 48 19.02 -5.40 1.09
N ALA A 49 19.15 -6.66 1.53
CA ALA A 49 18.47 -7.80 0.93
C ALA A 49 16.94 -7.71 1.12
N GLU A 50 16.48 -7.36 2.31
CA GLU A 50 15.05 -7.18 2.62
C GLU A 50 14.44 -6.05 1.79
N ARG A 51 15.14 -4.91 1.69
CA ARG A 51 14.73 -3.79 0.83
C ARG A 51 14.55 -4.22 -0.62
N ARG A 52 15.49 -5.01 -1.16
CA ARG A 52 15.39 -5.53 -2.54
C ARG A 52 14.22 -6.49 -2.71
N LYS A 53 13.93 -7.32 -1.71
CA LYS A 53 12.81 -8.27 -1.74
C LYS A 53 11.46 -7.56 -1.71
N LEU A 54 11.36 -6.46 -0.97
CA LEU A 54 10.13 -5.68 -0.80
C LEU A 54 9.95 -4.61 -1.87
N TYR A 55 11.00 -4.12 -2.51
CA TYR A 55 10.90 -3.13 -3.57
C TYR A 55 9.91 -3.57 -4.66
N GLY A 56 8.96 -2.70 -5.01
CA GLY A 56 7.95 -3.00 -6.02
C GLY A 56 6.84 -3.96 -5.55
N ARG A 57 6.85 -4.38 -4.29
CA ARG A 57 5.75 -5.18 -3.72
C ARG A 57 4.64 -4.30 -3.20
N TRP A 58 3.43 -4.85 -3.21
CA TRP A 58 2.29 -4.26 -2.53
C TRP A 58 2.48 -4.31 -1.01
N VAL A 59 2.20 -3.19 -0.37
CA VAL A 59 2.14 -3.04 1.08
C VAL A 59 0.76 -2.52 1.49
N ALA A 60 0.31 -2.94 2.67
CA ALA A 60 -0.88 -2.41 3.30
C ALA A 60 -0.47 -1.22 4.17
N ILE A 61 -1.10 -0.07 3.92
CA ILE A 61 -0.93 1.16 4.69
C ILE A 61 -2.21 1.34 5.49
N LYS A 62 -2.09 1.26 6.81
CA LYS A 62 -3.23 1.36 7.72
C LYS A 62 -3.15 2.67 8.49
N SER A 63 -4.19 3.49 8.34
CA SER A 63 -4.57 4.57 9.25
C SER A 63 -5.53 4.01 10.32
N ASP A 64 -5.82 4.81 11.35
CA ASP A 64 -6.81 4.46 12.38
C ASP A 64 -8.17 4.11 11.78
N GLN A 65 -8.55 4.76 10.68
CA GLN A 65 -9.88 4.60 10.09
C GLN A 65 -9.92 3.72 8.84
N ARG A 66 -8.84 3.71 8.05
CA ARG A 66 -8.86 3.11 6.71
C ARG A 66 -7.57 2.34 6.41
N THR A 67 -7.67 1.39 5.49
CA THR A 67 -6.52 0.64 4.99
C THR A 67 -6.50 0.72 3.48
N ILE A 68 -5.38 1.16 2.92
CA ILE A 68 -5.13 1.23 1.48
C ILE A 68 -3.96 0.32 1.10
N TYR A 69 -3.82 0.05 -0.19
CA TYR A 69 -2.74 -0.78 -0.72
C TYR A 69 -1.96 0.02 -1.76
N ARG A 70 -0.63 0.05 -1.64
CA ARG A 70 0.27 0.77 -2.55
C ARG A 70 1.56 -0.01 -2.76
N ILE A 71 2.26 0.29 -3.84
CA ILE A 71 3.55 -0.30 -4.18
C ILE A 71 4.66 0.44 -3.42
N ILE A 72 5.49 -0.29 -2.66
CA ILE A 72 6.56 0.32 -1.88
C ILE A 72 7.82 0.58 -2.68
N ARG A 73 8.39 1.77 -2.45
CA ARG A 73 9.70 2.21 -2.91
C ARG A 73 10.50 2.79 -1.74
N PHE A 74 11.81 2.72 -1.85
CA PHE A 74 12.73 3.26 -0.86
C PHE A 74 13.49 4.44 -1.45
N SER A 75 13.67 5.51 -0.68
CA SER A 75 14.51 6.65 -1.04
C SER A 75 15.37 7.11 0.14
N PRO A 76 16.65 7.46 -0.04
CA PRO A 76 17.47 8.02 1.03
C PRO A 76 17.10 9.48 1.37
N THR A 77 16.46 10.20 0.44
CA THR A 77 16.15 11.63 0.56
C THR A 77 14.95 11.93 1.44
N VAL A 78 14.10 10.92 1.71
CA VAL A 78 12.93 11.09 2.57
C VAL A 78 13.40 11.16 4.03
N PRO A 79 12.85 12.07 4.86
CA PRO A 79 13.15 12.15 6.30
C PRO A 79 12.92 10.82 7.01
N ARG A 80 13.59 10.61 8.16
CA ARG A 80 13.51 9.34 8.91
C ARG A 80 12.09 8.99 9.35
N ASP A 81 11.33 10.00 9.73
CA ASP A 81 9.93 9.85 10.16
C ASP A 81 8.97 10.25 9.04
N GLY A 82 9.48 10.38 7.82
CA GLY A 82 8.74 10.81 6.64
C GLY A 82 8.33 9.64 5.77
N ILE A 83 7.10 9.71 5.26
CA ILE A 83 6.60 8.82 4.21
C ILE A 83 5.90 9.67 3.17
N VAL A 84 6.19 9.39 1.91
CA VAL A 84 5.61 10.10 0.77
C VAL A 84 4.58 9.19 0.12
N ILE A 85 3.33 9.63 0.07
CA ILE A 85 2.21 8.89 -0.52
C ILE A 85 1.69 9.67 -1.73
N ASP A 86 1.17 8.96 -2.72
CA ASP A 86 0.50 9.60 -3.85
C ASP A 86 -0.74 10.37 -3.38
N TRP A 87 -1.11 11.44 -4.10
CA TRP A 87 -2.27 12.27 -3.75
C TRP A 87 -3.57 11.46 -3.59
N GLY A 88 -3.79 10.45 -4.43
CA GLY A 88 -4.94 9.57 -4.30
C GLY A 88 -4.91 8.74 -3.01
N GLY A 89 -3.74 8.20 -2.65
CA GLY A 89 -3.55 7.52 -1.36
C GLY A 89 -3.75 8.42 -0.15
N TRP A 90 -3.35 9.70 -0.24
CA TRP A 90 -3.61 10.68 0.80
C TRP A 90 -5.12 10.89 1.01
N ILE A 91 -5.86 11.17 -0.06
CA ILE A 91 -7.32 11.33 0.00
C ILE A 91 -8.00 10.07 0.53
N ASP A 92 -7.57 8.88 0.08
CA ASP A 92 -8.15 7.61 0.51
C ASP A 92 -7.96 7.37 2.01
N LEU A 93 -6.86 7.86 2.60
CA LEU A 93 -6.50 7.68 4.02
C LEU A 93 -7.17 8.69 4.96
N GLN A 94 -7.56 9.86 4.46
CA GLN A 94 -8.25 10.87 5.26
C GLN A 94 -9.79 10.69 5.24
N PRO A 95 -10.47 10.95 6.38
CA PRO A 95 -11.92 11.08 6.39
C PRO A 95 -12.38 12.37 5.70
N ASP A 96 -11.69 13.48 5.96
CA ASP A 96 -12.06 14.83 5.58
C ASP A 96 -10.96 15.45 4.70
N ALA A 97 -11.28 15.78 3.46
CA ALA A 97 -10.32 16.27 2.46
C ALA A 97 -9.77 17.67 2.76
N ASP A 98 -10.42 18.42 3.66
CA ASP A 98 -10.10 19.81 3.98
C ASP A 98 -9.10 19.95 5.14
N ASP A 99 -8.77 18.86 5.85
CA ASP A 99 -7.91 18.90 7.03
C ASP A 99 -6.44 18.59 6.68
N LEU A 100 -5.82 19.55 5.98
CA LEU A 100 -4.47 19.43 5.42
C LEU A 100 -3.33 19.49 6.46
N GLY A 101 -3.63 19.57 7.77
CA GLY A 101 -2.64 19.74 8.83
C GLY A 101 -2.52 18.61 9.85
N LYS A 102 -3.41 17.61 9.83
CA LYS A 102 -3.40 16.55 10.86
C LYS A 102 -2.31 15.51 10.60
N SER A 103 -1.57 15.22 11.66
CA SER A 103 -0.67 14.08 11.67
C SER A 103 -1.48 12.78 11.64
N LEU A 104 -1.19 11.90 10.69
CA LEU A 104 -1.80 10.56 10.63
C LEU A 104 -0.81 9.55 11.18
N ASN A 105 -1.22 8.72 12.13
CA ASN A 105 -0.44 7.55 12.51
C ASN A 105 -0.65 6.46 11.44
N LEU A 106 0.38 6.14 10.65
CA LEU A 106 0.29 5.10 9.63
C LEU A 106 1.19 3.92 9.93
N LYS A 107 0.61 2.73 9.80
CA LYS A 107 1.33 1.46 9.92
C LYS A 107 1.47 0.82 8.56
N ILE A 108 2.70 0.54 8.16
CA ILE A 108 3.01 -0.14 6.90
C ILE A 108 3.40 -1.57 7.19
N SER A 109 2.73 -2.48 6.50
CA SER A 109 2.99 -3.91 6.63
C SER A 109 2.91 -4.63 5.29
N THR A 110 3.55 -5.79 5.22
CA THR A 110 3.41 -6.67 4.06
C THR A 110 1.96 -7.13 3.87
N VAL A 111 1.51 -7.19 2.63
CA VAL A 111 0.19 -7.70 2.27
C VAL A 111 0.09 -9.19 2.55
N LYS A 112 -0.99 -9.62 3.20
CA LYS A 112 -1.31 -11.04 3.40
C LYS A 112 -1.86 -11.64 2.11
N TRP A 113 -1.69 -12.94 1.89
CA TRP A 113 -2.15 -13.62 0.67
C TRP A 113 -3.64 -13.34 0.36
N HIS A 114 -4.51 -13.36 1.38
CA HIS A 114 -5.94 -13.09 1.20
C HIS A 114 -6.24 -11.62 0.87
N GLN A 115 -5.40 -10.69 1.34
CA GLN A 115 -5.49 -9.28 0.94
C GLN A 115 -5.02 -9.10 -0.50
N ALA A 116 -4.05 -9.88 -0.97
CA ALA A 116 -3.56 -9.82 -2.34
C ALA A 116 -4.67 -10.11 -3.37
N ILE A 117 -5.60 -11.02 -3.05
CA ILE A 117 -6.78 -11.30 -3.90
C ILE A 117 -7.70 -10.07 -3.99
N ARG A 118 -7.77 -9.24 -2.95
CA ARG A 118 -8.61 -8.04 -2.92
C ARG A 118 -8.01 -6.86 -3.69
N ILE A 119 -6.68 -6.80 -3.84
CA ILE A 119 -5.95 -5.66 -4.43
C ILE A 119 -6.50 -5.24 -5.80
N PRO A 120 -6.76 -6.15 -6.77
CA PRO A 120 -7.27 -5.75 -8.08
C PRO A 120 -8.60 -4.97 -8.00
N PHE A 121 -9.46 -5.28 -7.03
CA PHE A 121 -10.77 -4.66 -6.85
C PHE A 121 -10.72 -3.31 -6.12
N VAL A 122 -9.65 -3.06 -5.36
CA VAL A 122 -9.39 -1.79 -4.66
C VAL A 122 -8.23 -1.02 -5.29
N HIS A 123 -7.88 -1.34 -6.54
CA HIS A 123 -6.77 -0.72 -7.24
C HIS A 123 -7.03 0.78 -7.43
N VAL A 124 -5.96 1.58 -7.34
CA VAL A 124 -6.05 3.04 -7.50
C VAL A 124 -6.46 3.47 -8.92
N ASP A 125 -6.25 2.58 -9.89
CA ASP A 125 -6.64 2.75 -11.29
C ASP A 125 -8.05 2.17 -11.54
N ASN A 126 -8.93 3.00 -12.09
CA ASN A 126 -10.30 2.65 -12.44
C ASN A 126 -10.33 1.54 -13.49
N ALA A 127 -9.43 1.60 -14.49
CA ALA A 127 -9.40 0.62 -15.56
C ALA A 127 -9.10 -0.77 -14.99
N VAL A 128 -8.07 -0.87 -14.14
CA VAL A 128 -7.71 -2.13 -13.46
C VAL A 128 -8.86 -2.65 -12.60
N ARG A 129 -9.55 -1.77 -11.86
CA ARG A 129 -10.72 -2.18 -11.06
C ARG A 129 -11.82 -2.77 -11.92
N ILE A 130 -12.20 -2.08 -13.00
CA ILE A 130 -13.25 -2.54 -13.91
C ILE A 130 -12.86 -3.89 -14.52
N SER A 131 -11.62 -4.03 -15.00
CA SER A 131 -11.11 -5.30 -15.51
C SER A 131 -11.17 -6.41 -14.47
N ALA A 132 -10.83 -6.13 -13.20
CA ALA A 132 -10.93 -7.10 -12.12
C ALA A 132 -12.38 -7.54 -11.86
N TYR A 133 -13.33 -6.60 -11.83
CA TYR A 133 -14.75 -6.94 -11.68
C TYR A 133 -15.28 -7.78 -12.85
N LEU A 134 -14.95 -7.41 -14.09
CA LEU A 134 -15.36 -8.16 -15.28
C LEU A 134 -14.75 -9.57 -15.31
N GLY A 135 -13.47 -9.71 -14.98
CA GLY A 135 -12.81 -11.01 -14.88
C GLY A 135 -13.39 -11.88 -13.76
N GLY A 136 -13.71 -11.28 -12.61
CA GLY A 136 -14.39 -11.97 -11.51
C GLY A 136 -15.78 -12.45 -11.92
N LEU A 137 -16.57 -11.59 -12.56
CA LEU A 137 -17.91 -11.93 -13.06
C LEU A 137 -17.85 -13.05 -14.10
N SER A 138 -16.93 -12.98 -15.05
CA SER A 138 -16.72 -14.01 -16.07
C SER A 138 -16.36 -15.37 -15.43
N THR A 139 -15.48 -15.36 -14.43
CA THR A 139 -15.09 -16.57 -13.68
C THR A 139 -16.29 -17.20 -12.98
N LEU A 140 -17.13 -16.39 -12.32
CA LEU A 140 -18.34 -16.86 -11.64
C LEU A 140 -19.32 -17.50 -12.63
N LEU A 141 -19.54 -16.87 -13.79
CA LEU A 141 -20.41 -17.40 -14.84
C LEU A 141 -19.87 -18.73 -15.40
N GLY A 142 -18.56 -18.84 -15.60
CA GLY A 142 -17.92 -20.09 -16.03
C GLY A 142 -18.11 -21.23 -15.03
N ILE A 143 -17.91 -20.95 -13.73
CA ILE A 143 -18.15 -21.94 -12.66
C ILE A 143 -19.63 -22.35 -12.61
N ALA A 144 -20.55 -21.38 -12.69
CA ALA A 144 -21.99 -21.65 -12.68
C ALA A 144 -22.41 -22.53 -13.87
N SER A 145 -21.83 -22.30 -15.06
CA SER A 145 -22.06 -23.11 -16.26
C SER A 145 -21.65 -24.57 -16.04
N ILE A 146 -20.48 -24.81 -15.45
CA ILE A 146 -20.00 -26.16 -15.12
C ILE A 146 -20.94 -26.85 -14.14
N ILE A 147 -21.34 -26.17 -13.06
CA ILE A 147 -22.25 -26.73 -12.05
C ILE A 147 -23.59 -27.13 -12.68
N LEU A 148 -24.13 -26.29 -13.56
CA LEU A 148 -25.39 -26.57 -14.25
C LEU A 148 -25.27 -27.74 -15.22
N ALA A 149 -24.11 -27.91 -15.87
CA ALA A 149 -23.89 -29.01 -16.82
C ALA A 149 -23.84 -30.40 -16.17
N PHE A 150 -23.47 -30.48 -14.88
CA PHE A 150 -23.41 -31.73 -14.11
C PHE A 150 -24.68 -32.02 -13.30
N LYS A 151 -25.72 -31.18 -13.42
CA LYS A 151 -27.00 -31.35 -12.73
C LYS A 151 -28.08 -31.78 -13.70
#